data_AF-A0A7I4Z0M7-F1
#
_entry.id   AF-A0A7I4Z0M7-F1
#
_cell.length_a   1.000
_cell.length_b   1.000
_cell.length_c   1.000
_cell.angle_alpha   90.00
_cell.angle_beta   90.00
_cell.angle_gamma   90.00
#
_symmetry.space_group_name_H-M   'P 1'
#
loop_
_entity.id
_entity.type
_entity.pdbx_description
1 polymer ?
#
loop_
_entity_poly.entity_id
_entity_poly.type
_entity_poly.pdbx_seq_one_letter_code
_entity_poly.pdbx_strand_id
1 'polypeptide(L)'
;MAEIQVFKTKITHACVLIKSNEPQVNNLSQVFVFPNQMEECKEYIKERTSMLNYLEKSINSAKQFHNTCVKEAIENISGRAEQKEREKLMLDSNKHLENESNMLEVAVIQWLNKIEFRKDELLQQSALMTSSQDSHNHTVSNTSCQERSTGATTPQERNIRVRRPLLEVPTFSGNYRGFSTFWSEFESLIQSDDDLQ
;
A
#
# COMPACT_ATOMS: atom_id res chain seq x y z
N MET A 1 -28.36 -10.57 28.48
CA MET A 1 -27.18 -11.41 28.15
C MET A 1 -27.19 -11.96 26.72
N ALA A 2 -28.32 -12.34 26.10
CA ALA A 2 -28.32 -12.82 24.71
C ALA A 2 -27.94 -11.73 23.68
N GLU A 3 -28.43 -10.49 23.87
CA GLU A 3 -28.17 -9.38 22.93
C GLU A 3 -26.69 -8.97 22.84
N ILE A 4 -25.96 -8.95 23.96
CA ILE A 4 -24.52 -8.64 23.94
C ILE A 4 -23.72 -9.71 23.16
N GLN A 5 -24.16 -10.97 23.18
CA GLN A 5 -23.53 -12.04 22.41
C GLN A 5 -23.77 -11.85 20.90
N VAL A 6 -24.91 -11.29 20.51
CA VAL A 6 -25.17 -10.93 19.10
C VAL A 6 -24.17 -9.87 18.63
N PHE A 7 -23.95 -8.81 19.42
CA PHE A 7 -22.97 -7.78 19.07
C PHE A 7 -21.53 -8.33 19.01
N LYS A 8 -21.12 -9.15 19.97
CA LYS A 8 -19.82 -9.83 19.94
C LYS A 8 -19.64 -10.69 18.69
N THR A 9 -20.68 -11.43 18.30
CA THR A 9 -20.66 -12.24 17.07
C THR A 9 -20.51 -11.36 15.83
N LYS A 10 -21.27 -10.25 15.74
CA LYS A 10 -21.15 -9.29 14.63
C LYS A 10 -19.76 -8.67 14.55
N ILE A 11 -19.18 -8.25 15.68
CA ILE A 11 -17.82 -7.70 15.77
C ILE A 11 -16.81 -8.74 15.31
N THR A 12 -16.89 -9.98 15.82
CA THR A 12 -16.02 -11.09 15.42
C THR A 12 -16.11 -11.34 13.91
N HIS A 13 -17.31 -11.34 13.33
CA HIS A 13 -17.49 -11.48 11.89
C HIS A 13 -16.87 -10.32 11.10
N ALA A 14 -16.99 -9.09 11.58
CA ALA A 14 -16.32 -7.93 10.98
C ALA A 14 -14.80 -8.04 11.05
N CYS A 15 -14.24 -8.52 12.17
CA CYS A 15 -12.81 -8.80 12.32
C CYS A 15 -12.33 -9.88 11.32
N VAL A 16 -13.10 -10.95 11.13
CA VAL A 16 -12.81 -11.99 10.12
C VAL A 16 -12.84 -11.41 8.71
N LEU A 17 -13.81 -10.56 8.39
CA LEU A 17 -13.89 -9.89 7.09
C LEU A 17 -12.66 -9.00 6.84
N ILE A 18 -12.21 -8.24 7.84
CA ILE A 18 -10.96 -7.47 7.74
C ILE A 18 -9.78 -8.41 7.45
N LYS A 19 -9.60 -9.45 8.26
CA LYS A 19 -8.52 -10.45 8.13
C LYS A 19 -8.52 -11.16 6.77
N SER A 20 -9.68 -11.32 6.13
CA SER A 20 -9.75 -11.94 4.79
C SER A 20 -8.98 -11.19 3.70
N ASN A 21 -8.68 -9.90 3.91
CA ASN A 21 -7.87 -9.08 2.99
C ASN A 21 -6.35 -9.28 3.19
N GLU A 22 -5.93 -9.86 4.31
CA GLU A 22 -4.52 -10.00 4.70
C GLU A 22 -3.65 -10.70 3.63
N PRO A 23 -4.08 -11.81 2.98
CA PRO A 23 -3.26 -12.47 1.97
C PRO A 23 -2.96 -11.55 0.78
N GLN A 24 -3.94 -10.74 0.36
CA GLN A 24 -3.78 -9.82 -0.76
C GLN A 24 -2.83 -8.67 -0.40
N VAL A 25 -2.90 -8.17 0.84
CA VAL A 25 -1.95 -7.15 1.33
C VAL A 25 -0.54 -7.72 1.49
N ASN A 26 -0.41 -8.97 1.94
CA ASN A 26 0.89 -9.64 2.08
C ASN A 26 1.58 -9.82 0.73
N ASN A 27 0.82 -10.07 -0.34
CA ASN A 27 1.36 -10.11 -1.71
C ASN A 27 1.97 -8.76 -2.16
N LEU A 28 1.55 -7.63 -1.57
CA LEU A 28 2.14 -6.32 -1.85
C LEU A 28 3.52 -6.11 -1.21
N SER A 29 4.04 -7.07 -0.41
CA SER A 29 5.40 -6.97 0.15
C SER A 29 6.47 -7.12 -0.93
N GLN A 30 6.11 -7.67 -2.10
CA GLN A 30 7.02 -7.81 -3.22
C GLN A 30 6.99 -6.54 -4.07
N VAL A 31 8.18 -6.12 -4.52
CA VAL A 31 8.35 -5.00 -5.45
C VAL A 31 7.69 -5.33 -6.78
N PHE A 32 7.10 -4.34 -7.45
CA PHE A 32 6.56 -4.55 -8.78
C PHE A 32 7.67 -4.82 -9.80
N VAL A 33 7.42 -5.81 -10.66
CA VAL A 33 8.28 -6.12 -11.81
C VAL A 33 7.59 -5.58 -13.05
N PHE A 34 8.04 -4.43 -13.52
CA PHE A 34 7.46 -3.77 -14.69
C PHE A 34 7.89 -4.48 -15.99
N PRO A 35 6.96 -4.68 -16.95
CA PRO A 35 7.30 -5.14 -18.29
C PRO A 35 8.27 -4.18 -19.01
N ASN A 36 9.10 -4.74 -19.89
CA ASN A 36 10.06 -3.95 -20.67
C ASN A 36 9.42 -3.22 -21.86
N GLN A 37 8.27 -3.71 -22.33
CA GLN A 37 7.54 -3.09 -23.45
C GLN A 37 6.61 -2.01 -22.93
N MET A 38 6.61 -0.86 -23.62
CA MET A 38 5.86 0.34 -23.23
C MET A 38 4.35 0.06 -23.07
N GLU A 39 3.73 -0.58 -24.06
CA GLU A 39 2.28 -0.85 -24.04
C GLU A 39 1.92 -1.90 -22.97
N GLU A 40 2.71 -2.96 -22.83
CA GLU A 40 2.54 -3.95 -21.76
C GLU A 40 2.69 -3.31 -20.36
N CYS A 41 3.62 -2.36 -20.21
CA CYS A 41 3.82 -1.64 -18.95
C CYS A 41 2.63 -0.72 -18.64
N LYS A 42 2.02 -0.06 -19.64
CA LYS A 42 0.80 0.74 -19.45
C LYS A 42 -0.38 -0.13 -19.00
N GLU A 43 -0.57 -1.28 -19.64
CA GLU A 43 -1.62 -2.22 -19.25
C GLU A 43 -1.39 -2.76 -17.84
N TYR A 44 -0.15 -3.14 -17.51
CA TYR A 44 0.25 -3.58 -16.18
C TYR A 44 -0.04 -2.53 -15.11
N ILE A 45 0.36 -1.28 -15.34
CA ILE A 45 0.09 -0.16 -14.40
C ILE A 45 -1.41 0.01 -14.18
N LYS A 46 -2.21 -0.02 -15.26
CA LYS A 46 -3.66 0.10 -15.17
C LYS A 46 -4.27 -1.04 -14.36
N GLU A 47 -3.87 -2.28 -14.63
CA GLU A 47 -4.36 -3.47 -13.92
C GLU A 47 -3.99 -3.40 -12.43
N ARG A 48 -2.72 -3.15 -12.10
CA ARG A 48 -2.26 -3.05 -10.72
C ARG A 48 -2.93 -1.91 -9.96
N THR A 49 -3.12 -0.76 -10.59
CA THR A 49 -3.84 0.36 -10.00
C THR A 49 -5.29 -0.02 -9.68
N SER A 50 -5.97 -0.70 -10.60
CA SER A 50 -7.34 -1.19 -10.39
C SER A 50 -7.41 -2.18 -9.22
N MET A 51 -6.48 -3.14 -9.16
CA MET A 51 -6.37 -4.11 -8.07
C MET A 51 -6.17 -3.42 -6.71
N LEU A 52 -5.25 -2.45 -6.63
CA LEU A 52 -4.98 -1.68 -5.40
C LEU A 52 -6.20 -0.85 -4.96
N ASN A 53 -6.89 -0.21 -5.90
CA ASN A 53 -8.13 0.53 -5.63
C ASN A 53 -9.23 -0.37 -5.07
N TYR A 54 -9.38 -1.57 -5.63
CA TYR A 54 -10.35 -2.55 -5.15
C TYR A 54 -10.01 -3.00 -3.72
N LEU A 55 -8.75 -3.36 -3.47
CA LEU A 55 -8.28 -3.81 -2.16
C LEU A 55 -8.48 -2.73 -1.09
N GLU A 56 -8.09 -1.49 -1.38
CA GLU A 56 -8.33 -0.35 -0.48
C GLU A 56 -9.81 -0.20 -0.15
N LYS A 57 -10.68 -0.24 -1.18
CA LYS A 57 -12.12 -0.12 -0.99
C LYS A 57 -12.67 -1.27 -0.13
N SER A 58 -12.20 -2.49 -0.35
CA SER A 58 -12.59 -3.68 0.44
C SER A 58 -12.22 -3.50 1.92
N ILE A 59 -10.97 -3.12 2.20
CA ILE A 59 -10.48 -2.87 3.56
C ILE A 59 -11.26 -1.75 4.24
N ASN A 60 -11.46 -0.62 3.55
CA ASN A 60 -12.22 0.50 4.09
C ASN A 60 -13.68 0.13 4.37
N SER A 61 -14.32 -0.66 3.50
CA SER A 61 -15.69 -1.12 3.70
C SER A 61 -15.79 -2.06 4.91
N ALA A 62 -14.84 -3.00 5.05
CA ALA A 62 -14.78 -3.90 6.19
C ALA A 62 -14.53 -3.15 7.51
N LYS A 63 -13.63 -2.16 7.50
CA LYS A 63 -13.36 -1.27 8.64
C LYS A 63 -14.61 -0.46 9.02
N GLN A 64 -15.31 0.11 8.05
CA GLN A 64 -16.55 0.85 8.32
C GLN A 64 -17.62 -0.06 8.92
N PHE A 65 -17.80 -1.27 8.40
CA PHE A 65 -18.74 -2.24 8.96
C PHE A 65 -18.38 -2.61 10.41
N HIS A 66 -17.10 -2.84 10.69
CA HIS A 66 -16.60 -3.07 12.05
C HIS A 66 -16.94 -1.91 12.98
N ASN A 67 -16.62 -0.68 12.58
CA ASN A 67 -16.89 0.53 13.37
C ASN A 67 -18.38 0.70 13.67
N THR A 68 -19.26 0.39 12.71
CA THR A 68 -20.70 0.40 12.92
C THR A 68 -21.12 -0.63 13.96
N CYS A 69 -20.61 -1.87 13.89
CA CYS A 69 -20.93 -2.90 14.87
C CYS A 69 -20.50 -2.53 16.30
N VAL A 70 -19.31 -1.95 16.45
CA VAL A 70 -18.80 -1.46 17.74
C VAL A 70 -19.64 -0.30 18.26
N LYS A 71 -19.98 0.67 17.39
CA LYS A 71 -20.83 1.80 17.76
C LYS A 71 -22.22 1.36 18.22
N GLU A 72 -22.88 0.48 17.48
CA GLU A 72 -24.19 -0.08 17.87
C GLU A 72 -24.13 -0.80 19.23
N ALA A 73 -23.04 -1.54 19.49
CA ALA A 73 -22.85 -2.22 20.76
C ALA A 73 -22.71 -1.22 21.92
N ILE A 74 -21.90 -0.17 21.74
CA ILE A 74 -21.70 0.89 22.75
C ILE A 74 -23.01 1.64 23.02
N GLU A 75 -23.76 2.01 21.98
CA GLU A 75 -25.05 2.69 22.11
C GLU A 75 -26.06 1.81 22.87
N ASN A 76 -26.13 0.52 22.54
CA ASN A 76 -27.00 -0.43 23.23
C ASN A 76 -26.64 -0.58 24.72
N ILE A 77 -25.35 -0.69 25.06
CA ILE A 77 -24.90 -0.79 26.45
C ILE A 77 -25.21 0.52 27.18
N SER A 78 -24.91 1.66 26.57
CA SER A 78 -25.11 2.98 27.18
C SER A 78 -26.59 3.28 27.47
N GLY A 79 -27.50 2.75 26.66
CA GLY A 79 -28.95 2.88 26.87
C GLY A 79 -29.53 2.06 28.03
N ARG A 80 -28.74 1.20 28.72
CA ARG A 80 -29.23 0.41 29.86
C ARG A 80 -29.50 1.32 31.06
N ALA A 81 -30.64 1.11 31.72
CA ALA A 81 -31.07 1.92 32.87
C ALA A 81 -30.22 1.67 34.13
N GLU A 82 -29.84 0.42 34.39
CA GLU A 82 -29.07 0.06 35.58
C GLU A 82 -27.57 0.29 35.37
N GLN A 83 -26.98 1.13 36.22
CA GLN A 83 -25.55 1.47 36.15
C GLN A 83 -24.65 0.24 36.30
N LYS A 84 -24.95 -0.64 37.27
CA LYS A 84 -24.15 -1.84 37.55
C LYS A 84 -24.18 -2.82 36.38
N GLU A 85 -25.32 -2.96 35.71
CA GLU A 85 -25.44 -3.77 34.49
C GLU A 85 -24.63 -3.15 33.35
N ARG A 86 -24.74 -1.83 33.15
CA ARG A 86 -24.00 -1.08 32.12
C ARG A 86 -22.48 -1.26 32.28
N GLU A 87 -21.95 -1.06 33.48
CA GLU A 87 -20.52 -1.22 33.78
C GLU A 87 -20.04 -2.64 33.52
N LYS A 88 -20.81 -3.64 33.96
CA LYS A 88 -20.50 -5.05 33.73
C LYS A 88 -20.45 -5.38 32.23
N LEU A 89 -21.42 -4.91 31.45
CA LEU A 89 -21.46 -5.14 30.01
C LEU A 89 -20.36 -4.39 29.27
N MET A 90 -20.04 -3.16 29.69
CA MET A 90 -18.97 -2.38 29.10
C MET A 90 -17.60 -3.04 29.33
N LEU A 91 -17.34 -3.53 30.54
CA LEU A 91 -16.12 -4.28 30.86
C LEU A 91 -16.00 -5.55 30.00
N ASP A 92 -17.10 -6.29 29.86
CA ASP A 92 -17.15 -7.51 29.05
C ASP A 92 -16.97 -7.23 27.53
N SER A 93 -17.47 -6.09 27.04
CA SER A 93 -17.29 -5.63 25.67
C SER A 93 -15.85 -5.19 25.41
N ASN A 94 -15.26 -4.37 26.30
CA ASN A 94 -13.89 -3.91 26.19
C ASN A 94 -12.89 -5.07 26.14
N LYS A 95 -13.06 -6.06 27.02
CA LYS A 95 -12.22 -7.27 27.01
C LYS A 95 -12.31 -8.03 25.68
N HIS A 96 -13.48 -8.06 25.05
CA HIS A 96 -13.64 -8.69 23.74
C HIS A 96 -12.93 -7.90 22.63
N LEU A 97 -13.07 -6.56 22.64
CA LEU A 97 -12.39 -5.69 21.67
C LEU A 97 -10.87 -5.75 21.80
N GLU A 98 -10.34 -5.79 23.03
CA GLU A 98 -8.91 -5.97 23.28
C GLU A 98 -8.36 -7.25 22.65
N ASN A 99 -9.10 -8.35 22.75
CA ASN A 99 -8.67 -9.64 22.22
C ASN A 99 -8.79 -9.73 20.69
N GLU A 100 -9.88 -9.23 20.11
CA GLU A 100 -10.22 -9.49 18.70
C GLU A 100 -9.95 -8.31 17.76
N SER A 101 -10.05 -7.07 18.25
CA SER A 101 -10.15 -5.87 17.41
C SER A 101 -8.91 -4.97 17.46
N ASN A 102 -8.37 -4.68 18.65
CA ASN A 102 -7.40 -3.59 18.81
C ASN A 102 -6.15 -3.77 17.93
N MET A 103 -5.65 -5.00 17.80
CA MET A 103 -4.51 -5.29 16.92
C MET A 103 -4.84 -5.12 15.43
N LEU A 104 -6.10 -5.29 15.03
CA LEU A 104 -6.53 -5.12 13.64
C LEU A 104 -6.58 -3.66 13.22
N GLU A 105 -6.89 -2.72 14.11
CA GLU A 105 -6.89 -1.30 13.77
C GLU A 105 -5.52 -0.83 13.30
N VAL A 106 -4.47 -1.25 14.02
CA VAL A 106 -3.07 -0.97 13.65
C VAL A 106 -2.72 -1.66 12.33
N ALA A 107 -3.08 -2.94 12.16
CA ALA A 107 -2.83 -3.67 10.92
C ALA A 107 -3.50 -3.01 9.71
N VAL A 108 -4.76 -2.57 9.85
CA VAL A 108 -5.49 -1.89 8.77
C VAL A 108 -4.80 -0.58 8.36
N ILE A 109 -4.30 0.20 9.31
CA ILE A 109 -3.52 1.41 8.99
C ILE A 109 -2.26 1.05 8.19
N GLN A 110 -1.50 0.04 8.65
CA GLN A 110 -0.31 -0.42 7.94
C GLN A 110 -0.63 -0.92 6.53
N TRP A 111 -1.73 -1.64 6.36
CA TRP A 111 -2.20 -2.13 5.07
C TRP A 111 -2.57 -1.00 4.11
N LEU A 112 -3.29 0.01 4.59
CA LEU A 112 -3.67 1.17 3.79
C LEU A 112 -2.45 1.99 3.35
N ASN A 113 -1.50 2.25 4.27
CA ASN A 113 -0.25 2.95 3.94
C ASN A 113 0.57 2.18 2.89
N LYS A 114 0.60 0.84 3.00
CA LYS A 114 1.28 0.00 2.02
C LYS A 114 0.63 0.05 0.64
N ILE A 115 -0.70 0.09 0.59
CA ILE A 115 -1.45 0.25 -0.66
C ILE A 115 -1.15 1.62 -1.28
N GLU A 116 -1.16 2.68 -0.48
CA GLU A 116 -0.83 4.04 -0.91
C GLU A 116 0.58 4.11 -1.51
N PHE A 117 1.59 3.59 -0.80
CA PHE A 117 2.96 3.51 -1.30
C PHE A 117 3.05 2.79 -2.66
N ARG A 118 2.38 1.65 -2.82
CA ARG A 118 2.37 0.92 -4.09
C ARG A 118 1.65 1.68 -5.20
N LYS A 119 0.62 2.47 -4.90
CA LYS A 119 -0.02 3.34 -5.90
C LYS A 119 0.93 4.45 -6.34
N ASP A 120 1.66 5.05 -5.42
CA ASP A 120 2.66 6.07 -5.73
C ASP A 120 3.78 5.51 -6.61
N GLU A 121 4.24 4.29 -6.36
CA GLU A 121 5.19 3.58 -7.22
C GLU A 121 4.67 3.46 -8.67
N LEU A 122 3.40 3.12 -8.86
CA LEU A 122 2.76 3.04 -10.19
C LEU A 122 2.63 4.42 -10.86
N LEU A 123 2.29 5.46 -10.08
CA LEU A 123 2.19 6.84 -10.57
C LEU A 123 3.56 7.37 -11.02
N GLN A 124 4.61 7.12 -10.24
CA GLN A 124 5.97 7.49 -10.59
C GLN A 124 6.42 6.80 -11.89
N GLN A 125 6.16 5.50 -12.03
CA GLN A 125 6.47 4.78 -13.26
C GLN A 125 5.72 5.36 -14.47
N SER A 126 4.44 5.69 -14.31
CA SER A 126 3.65 6.31 -15.37
C SER A 126 4.18 7.70 -15.77
N ALA A 127 4.69 8.48 -14.82
CA ALA A 127 5.27 9.79 -15.08
C ALA A 127 6.59 9.69 -15.87
N LEU A 128 7.46 8.74 -15.49
CA LEU A 128 8.73 8.47 -16.18
C LEU A 128 8.53 8.02 -17.63
N MET A 129 7.47 7.25 -17.90
CA MET A 129 7.13 6.81 -19.25
C MET A 129 6.69 7.99 -20.13
N THR A 130 5.91 8.91 -19.58
CA THR A 130 5.44 10.12 -20.30
C THR A 130 6.61 11.04 -20.65
N SER A 131 7.51 11.33 -19.70
CA SER A 131 8.66 12.22 -19.93
C SER A 131 9.68 11.67 -20.94
N SER A 132 9.78 10.36 -21.05
CA SER A 132 10.63 9.69 -22.05
C SER A 132 10.11 9.86 -23.48
N GLN A 133 8.80 10.00 -23.68
CA GLN A 133 8.20 10.29 -24.99
C GLN A 133 8.45 11.74 -25.42
N ASP A 134 8.36 12.70 -24.50
CA ASP A 134 8.57 14.13 -24.82
C ASP A 134 10.02 14.42 -25.22
N SER A 135 10.97 13.70 -24.64
CA SER A 135 12.40 13.81 -25.00
C SER A 135 12.73 13.28 -26.41
N HIS A 136 11.91 12.39 -26.96
CA HIS A 136 12.06 11.88 -28.34
C HIS A 136 11.41 12.77 -29.41
N ASN A 137 10.54 13.70 -28.99
CA ASN A 137 9.85 14.60 -29.93
C ASN A 137 10.63 15.91 -30.21
N HIS A 138 11.74 16.15 -29.48
CA HIS A 138 12.63 17.31 -29.70
C HIS A 138 13.89 16.93 -30.50
N THR A 139 13.76 16.28 -31.65
CA THR A 139 14.85 16.23 -32.64
C THR A 139 14.34 16.22 -34.07
N VAL A 140 13.48 17.17 -34.47
CA VAL A 140 13.42 17.63 -35.88
C VAL A 140 12.91 19.08 -35.96
N SER A 141 13.81 20.06 -35.84
CA SER A 141 13.70 21.35 -36.55
C SER A 141 15.02 22.09 -36.45
N ASN A 142 15.98 21.67 -37.27
CA ASN A 142 16.99 22.57 -37.79
C ASN A 142 17.36 22.07 -39.19
N THR A 143 16.66 22.59 -40.18
CA THR A 143 16.98 22.37 -41.59
C THR A 143 17.64 23.64 -42.13
N SER A 144 18.97 23.65 -42.18
CA SER A 144 19.69 24.30 -43.29
C SER A 144 20.98 23.55 -43.62
N CYS A 145 20.97 23.00 -44.84
CA CYS A 145 22.09 22.77 -45.77
C CYS A 145 23.19 21.71 -45.46
N GLN A 146 23.22 20.69 -46.34
CA GLN A 146 24.37 19.92 -46.89
C GLN A 146 25.35 19.28 -45.88
N GLU A 147 25.70 17.99 -45.94
CA GLU A 147 26.27 17.27 -47.08
C GLU A 147 26.37 15.74 -46.81
N ARG A 148 26.53 15.00 -47.90
CA ARG A 148 26.67 13.54 -48.08
C ARG A 148 27.64 12.83 -47.11
N SER A 149 27.21 11.75 -46.45
CA SER A 149 28.06 10.58 -46.20
C SER A 149 27.26 9.30 -45.94
N THR A 150 27.66 8.25 -46.64
CA THR A 150 27.22 6.85 -46.58
C THR A 150 27.57 6.19 -45.25
N GLY A 151 26.61 5.47 -44.67
CA GLY A 151 26.84 4.59 -43.52
C GLY A 151 25.53 4.10 -42.94
N ALA A 152 25.02 2.97 -43.43
CA ALA A 152 23.89 2.28 -42.84
C ALA A 152 24.27 1.80 -41.43
N THR A 153 23.60 2.34 -40.41
CA THR A 153 23.59 1.73 -39.07
C THR A 153 22.14 1.65 -38.64
N THR A 154 21.67 0.41 -38.51
CA THR A 154 20.39 0.01 -37.93
C THR A 154 20.14 0.74 -36.61
N PRO A 155 18.90 1.18 -36.30
CA PRO A 155 18.59 1.71 -34.98
C PRO A 155 18.69 0.55 -33.98
N GLN A 156 19.80 0.51 -33.25
CA GLN A 156 19.95 -0.40 -32.12
C GLN A 156 18.94 0.04 -31.07
N GLU A 157 17.93 -0.81 -30.84
CA GLU A 157 16.99 -0.77 -29.73
C GLU A 157 17.78 -0.54 -28.43
N ARG A 158 17.86 0.73 -28.00
CA ARG A 158 18.60 1.08 -26.80
C ARG A 158 17.74 0.62 -25.63
N ASN A 159 18.15 -0.50 -25.02
CA ASN A 159 17.71 -1.00 -23.72
C ASN A 159 17.37 0.17 -22.79
N ILE A 160 16.09 0.44 -22.60
CA ILE A 160 15.60 1.42 -21.64
C ILE A 160 15.84 0.78 -20.28
N ARG A 161 16.94 1.17 -19.62
CA ARG A 161 17.22 0.75 -18.25
C ARG A 161 16.20 1.46 -17.35
N VAL A 162 15.07 0.81 -17.13
CA VAL A 162 14.05 1.23 -16.15
C VAL A 162 14.75 1.35 -14.79
N ARG A 163 14.81 2.57 -14.25
CA ARG A 163 15.44 2.83 -12.96
C ARG A 163 14.44 2.46 -11.86
N ARG A 164 14.82 1.52 -10.98
CA ARG A 164 14.02 1.15 -9.79
C ARG A 164 13.99 2.31 -8.79
N PRO A 165 12.87 2.58 -8.10
CA PRO A 165 12.92 3.23 -6.79
C PRO A 165 13.66 2.24 -5.87
N LEU A 166 14.92 2.53 -5.54
CA LEU A 166 15.84 1.51 -5.02
C LEU A 166 15.83 1.37 -3.50
N LEU A 167 15.01 2.13 -2.78
CA LEU A 167 15.15 2.26 -1.32
C LEU A 167 13.78 2.13 -0.64
N GLU A 168 13.28 0.90 -0.51
CA GLU A 168 12.32 0.60 0.55
C GLU A 168 13.05 0.80 1.89
N VAL A 169 12.62 1.80 2.67
CA VAL A 169 13.18 2.05 4.00
C VAL A 169 13.01 0.79 4.84
N PRO A 170 14.09 0.23 5.43
CA PRO A 170 13.98 -0.95 6.27
C PRO A 170 12.90 -0.75 7.33
N THR A 171 12.08 -1.77 7.58
CA THR A 171 11.01 -1.64 8.58
C THR A 171 11.57 -1.99 9.96
N PHE A 172 11.61 -1.02 10.88
CA PHE A 172 12.06 -1.28 12.24
C PHE A 172 11.00 -2.06 13.03
N SER A 173 11.38 -3.22 13.56
CA SER A 173 10.49 -4.13 14.28
C SER A 173 10.17 -3.71 15.72
N GLY A 174 10.69 -2.57 16.19
CA GLY A 174 10.53 -2.11 17.57
C GLY A 174 11.46 -2.79 18.59
N ASN A 175 12.29 -3.75 18.15
CA ASN A 175 13.22 -4.46 19.03
C ASN A 175 14.54 -3.71 19.18
N TYR A 176 14.86 -3.28 20.40
CA TYR A 176 16.09 -2.54 20.71
C TYR A 176 17.38 -3.29 20.32
N ARG A 177 17.37 -4.63 20.35
CA ARG A 177 18.54 -5.43 19.96
C ARG A 177 18.82 -5.39 18.45
N GLY A 178 17.80 -5.11 17.64
CA GLY A 178 17.93 -5.00 16.18
C GLY A 178 18.19 -3.57 15.71
N PHE A 179 18.24 -2.59 16.63
CA PHE A 179 18.39 -1.18 16.28
C PHE A 179 19.72 -0.89 15.57
N SER A 180 20.83 -1.46 16.03
CA SER A 180 22.13 -1.28 15.39
C SER A 180 22.15 -1.83 13.96
N THR A 181 21.55 -3.00 13.74
CA THR A 181 21.43 -3.61 12.41
C THR A 181 20.56 -2.76 11.48
N PHE A 182 19.39 -2.34 11.96
CA PHE A 182 18.50 -1.42 11.24
C PHE A 182 19.23 -0.12 10.85
N TRP A 183 19.96 0.49 11.80
CA TRP A 183 20.66 1.75 11.57
C TRP A 183 21.79 1.60 10.56
N SER A 184 22.57 0.52 10.62
CA SER A 184 23.62 0.24 9.63
C SER A 184 23.07 -0.02 8.23
N GLU A 185 21.95 -0.74 8.11
CA GLU A 185 21.28 -0.95 6.83
C GLU A 185 20.76 0.38 6.26
N PHE A 186 20.10 1.20 7.08
CA PHE A 186 19.61 2.52 6.70
C PHE A 186 20.75 3.47 6.27
N GLU A 187 21.85 3.51 7.01
CA GLU A 187 23.02 4.35 6.69
C GLU A 187 23.73 3.90 5.40
N SER A 188 23.83 2.58 5.18
CA SER A 188 24.34 2.03 3.93
C SER A 188 23.45 2.39 2.73
N LEU A 189 22.13 2.42 2.91
CA LEU A 189 21.18 2.83 1.87
C LEU A 189 21.46 4.29 1.43
N ILE A 190 21.69 5.20 2.39
CA ILE A 190 21.98 6.62 2.12
C ILE A 190 23.33 6.80 1.42
N GLN A 191 24.37 6.08 1.84
CA GLN A 191 25.73 6.24 1.30
C GLN A 191 25.93 5.57 -0.06
N SER A 192 25.06 4.64 -0.45
CA SER A 192 25.10 3.94 -1.74
C SER A 192 24.42 4.69 -2.89
N ASP A 193 23.85 5.87 -2.62
CA ASP A 193 23.20 6.71 -3.63
C ASP A 193 24.22 7.68 -4.26
N ASP A 194 24.76 7.28 -5.42
CA ASP A 194 25.72 8.08 -6.20
C ASP A 194 25.14 9.44 -6.66
N ASP A 195 23.82 9.65 -6.58
CA ASP A 195 23.17 10.93 -6.94
C ASP A 195 23.07 11.93 -5.76
N LEU A 196 23.47 11.53 -4.54
CA LEU A 196 23.50 12.39 -3.33
C LEU A 196 24.92 12.89 -2.97
N GLN A 197 25.94 12.56 -3.76
CA GLN A 197 27.31 13.11 -3.67
C GLN A 197 27.57 14.19 -4.72
#